data_AF-A0A5N6T7S9-F1
#
_entry.id   AF-A0A5N6T7S9-F1
#
_cell.length_a   1.000
_cell.length_b   1.000
_cell.length_c   1.000
_cell.angle_alpha   90.00
_cell.angle_beta   90.00
_cell.angle_gamma   90.00
#
_symmetry.space_group_name_H-M   'P 1'
#
loop_
_entity.id
_entity.type
_entity.pdbx_description
1 polymer ?
#
loop_
_entity_poly.entity_id
_entity_poly.type
_entity_poly.pdbx_seq_one_letter_code
_entity_poly.pdbx_strand_id
1 'polypeptide(L)'
;MKEIAATPMMSEQDFYQPSDVPYSESAQSHGDDGVPHDSDDEPMVYVTPRDYATSARQERDRLIAEGADPNSIIFQSEVKNYVPRQDGDSPTDFAKRYVETMKAMIGRGVSILNDQCTADMVPCGFETTDRRFFDLGPGSGATKREFREFSQWFSEVSEKGQMYEVPEKWLKFEKPHPREI
;
A
#
# COMPACT_ATOMS: atom_id res chain seq x y z
N MET A 1 7.61 -27.38 -6.55
CA MET A 1 7.62 -26.67 -5.25
C MET A 1 6.73 -25.46 -5.42
N LYS A 2 5.75 -25.26 -4.52
CA LYS A 2 4.79 -24.15 -4.60
C LYS A 2 5.43 -22.92 -3.94
N GLU A 3 5.81 -21.93 -4.74
CA GLU A 3 6.07 -20.57 -4.25
C GLU A 3 4.74 -19.97 -3.83
N ILE A 4 4.57 -19.71 -2.54
CA ILE A 4 3.48 -18.92 -1.99
C ILE A 4 4.10 -17.56 -1.70
N ALA A 5 3.80 -16.58 -2.53
CA ALA A 5 4.22 -15.21 -2.33
C ALA A 5 3.57 -14.68 -1.04
N ALA A 6 4.38 -14.16 -0.11
CA ALA A 6 3.91 -13.40 1.03
C ALA A 6 3.17 -12.17 0.49
N THR A 7 1.85 -12.15 0.67
CA THR A 7 1.00 -11.05 0.21
C THR A 7 0.54 -10.32 1.46
N PRO A 8 0.92 -9.04 1.68
CA PRO A 8 0.42 -8.28 2.81
C PRO A 8 -1.11 -8.23 2.74
N MET A 9 -1.78 -8.76 3.76
CA MET A 9 -3.25 -8.77 3.80
C MET A 9 -3.79 -7.48 4.40
N MET A 10 -4.74 -6.90 3.66
CA MET A 10 -5.35 -5.61 3.91
C MET A 10 -6.64 -5.81 4.71
N SER A 11 -6.70 -5.26 5.92
CA SER A 11 -7.92 -5.29 6.72
C SER A 11 -8.72 -4.01 6.47
N GLU A 12 -9.86 -4.13 5.79
CA GLU A 12 -10.88 -3.09 5.72
C GLU A 12 -11.74 -3.16 6.99
N GLN A 13 -11.50 -2.28 7.97
CA GLN A 13 -12.46 -2.08 9.07
C GLN A 13 -12.67 -0.59 9.39
N ASP A 14 -13.90 -0.17 9.10
CA ASP A 14 -14.79 0.82 9.73
C ASP A 14 -14.30 2.22 10.16
N PHE A 15 -14.87 3.19 9.44
CA PHE A 15 -15.01 4.64 9.60
C PHE A 15 -15.21 5.20 11.02
N TYR A 16 -14.77 6.47 11.25
CA TYR A 16 -15.32 7.60 12.07
C TYR A 16 -14.13 8.50 12.51
N GLN A 17 -14.12 9.84 12.63
CA GLN A 17 -15.03 11.01 12.47
C GLN A 17 -14.10 12.25 12.46
N PRO A 18 -14.39 13.37 11.75
CA PRO A 18 -13.40 14.44 11.53
C PRO A 18 -13.23 15.35 12.75
N SER A 19 -11.99 15.53 13.23
CA SER A 19 -11.62 16.64 14.11
C SER A 19 -10.63 17.56 13.40
N ASP A 20 -11.05 18.80 13.17
CA ASP A 20 -10.31 19.87 12.51
C ASP A 20 -9.02 20.24 13.25
N VAL A 21 -7.85 19.85 12.74
CA VAL A 21 -6.58 20.61 12.85
C VAL A 21 -5.65 20.21 11.69
N PRO A 22 -5.19 21.13 10.83
CA PRO A 22 -4.16 20.82 9.85
C PRO A 22 -2.80 21.16 10.45
N TYR A 23 -2.03 20.16 10.89
CA TYR A 23 -0.60 20.34 11.05
C TYR A 23 0.19 19.07 10.69
N SER A 24 1.14 19.31 9.80
CA SER A 24 2.51 18.77 9.82
C SER A 24 2.93 17.53 9.05
N GLU A 25 4.13 17.77 8.50
CA GLU A 25 5.25 16.95 8.08
C GLU A 25 5.11 15.97 6.92
N SER A 26 5.62 16.47 5.79
CA SER A 26 6.17 15.81 4.62
C SER A 26 6.69 14.39 4.86
N ALA A 27 6.26 13.49 4.00
CA ALA A 27 6.80 12.15 3.80
C ALA A 27 8.33 12.13 3.94
N GLN A 28 8.81 11.45 4.98
CA GLN A 28 10.24 11.31 5.25
C GLN A 28 10.91 10.50 4.14
N SER A 29 11.95 11.12 3.59
CA SER A 29 12.90 10.61 2.61
C SER A 29 13.53 9.28 3.05
N HIS A 30 13.74 8.37 2.09
CA HIS A 30 14.43 7.09 2.24
C HIS A 30 15.94 7.27 2.52
N GLY A 31 16.28 7.68 3.74
CA GLY A 31 17.64 7.64 4.28
C GLY A 31 17.58 7.30 5.75
N ASP A 32 17.85 6.04 6.09
CA ASP A 32 17.97 5.57 7.47
C ASP A 32 19.43 5.69 7.91
N ASP A 33 19.71 6.66 8.79
CA ASP A 33 21.04 6.88 9.38
C ASP A 33 21.20 6.17 10.74
N GLY A 34 20.22 5.37 11.18
CA GLY A 34 20.27 4.64 12.46
C GLY A 34 20.30 5.51 13.72
N VAL A 35 19.99 6.81 13.58
CA VAL A 35 19.90 7.77 14.69
C VAL A 35 18.47 7.77 15.23
N PRO A 36 18.26 7.72 16.56
CA PRO A 36 16.94 7.86 17.15
C PRO A 36 16.24 9.11 16.63
N HIS A 37 15.04 8.96 16.10
CA HIS A 37 14.23 10.09 15.68
C HIS A 37 13.40 10.59 16.87
N ASP A 38 13.23 11.91 17.00
CA ASP A 38 12.45 12.50 18.09
C ASP A 38 11.00 11.98 18.16
N SER A 39 10.46 11.47 17.04
CA SER A 39 9.12 10.90 16.94
C SER A 39 9.02 9.41 17.28
N ASP A 40 10.13 8.74 17.62
CA ASP A 40 10.18 7.27 17.75
C ASP A 40 9.20 6.70 18.78
N ASP A 41 8.98 7.43 19.88
CA ASP A 41 8.10 7.02 20.96
C ASP A 41 6.64 7.43 20.71
N GLU A 42 6.36 8.13 19.60
CA GLU A 42 4.99 8.47 19.21
C GLU A 42 4.25 7.22 18.72
N PRO A 43 2.94 7.12 19.01
CA PRO A 43 2.12 6.03 18.49
C PRO A 43 2.09 6.06 16.96
N MET A 44 1.92 4.88 16.35
CA MET A 44 1.57 4.77 14.95
C MET A 44 0.20 5.40 14.70
N VAL A 45 0.23 6.57 14.09
CA VAL A 45 -0.95 7.33 13.65
C VAL A 45 -0.81 7.52 12.14
N TYR A 46 -1.81 7.12 11.37
CA TYR A 46 -1.88 7.55 9.98
C TYR A 46 -2.37 9.00 9.92
N VAL A 47 -1.64 9.81 9.16
CA VAL A 47 -2.15 11.09 8.69
C VAL A 47 -3.45 10.80 7.93
N THR A 48 -4.46 11.67 8.11
CA THR A 48 -5.77 11.54 7.47
C THR A 48 -5.62 11.01 6.05
N PRO A 49 -6.25 9.85 5.74
CA PRO A 49 -6.25 9.28 4.41
C PRO A 49 -6.46 10.35 3.35
N ARG A 50 -5.44 10.60 2.52
CA ARG A 50 -5.66 11.39 1.32
C ARG A 50 -6.64 10.61 0.46
N ASP A 51 -7.85 11.13 0.31
CA ASP A 51 -8.86 10.55 -0.58
C ASP A 51 -8.39 10.71 -2.03
N TYR A 52 -7.60 9.74 -2.48
CA TYR A 52 -7.05 9.73 -3.83
C TYR A 52 -8.15 9.56 -4.86
N ALA A 53 -9.26 8.88 -4.55
CA ALA A 53 -10.42 8.80 -5.42
C ALA A 53 -11.03 10.18 -5.70
N THR A 54 -11.26 10.98 -4.65
CA THR A 54 -11.76 12.36 -4.81
C THR A 54 -10.71 13.25 -5.48
N SER A 55 -9.45 13.15 -5.07
CA SER A 55 -8.35 13.94 -5.64
C SER A 55 -8.16 13.65 -7.14
N ALA A 56 -8.22 12.38 -7.55
CA ALA A 56 -8.10 11.96 -8.94
C ALA A 56 -9.25 12.50 -9.80
N ARG A 57 -10.49 12.47 -9.28
CA ARG A 57 -11.65 13.05 -9.98
C ARG A 57 -11.50 14.56 -10.17
N GLN A 58 -11.15 15.27 -9.09
CA GLN A 58 -10.90 16.71 -9.15
C GLN A 58 -9.77 17.07 -10.12
N GLU A 59 -8.69 16.32 -10.10
CA GLU A 59 -7.54 16.55 -10.99
C GLU A 59 -7.89 16.27 -12.45
N ARG A 60 -8.65 15.21 -12.74
CA ARG A 60 -9.14 14.97 -14.11
C ARG A 60 -9.99 16.13 -14.60
N ASP A 61 -10.96 16.57 -13.79
CA ASP A 61 -11.87 17.65 -14.16
C ASP A 61 -11.10 18.96 -14.39
N ARG A 62 -10.08 19.22 -13.56
CA ARG A 62 -9.15 20.34 -13.73
C ARG A 62 -8.36 20.24 -15.03
N LEU A 63 -7.72 19.11 -15.32
CA LEU A 63 -6.91 18.92 -16.52
C LEU A 63 -7.75 19.05 -17.80
N ILE A 64 -8.98 18.51 -17.79
CA ILE A 64 -9.93 18.68 -18.90
C ILE A 64 -10.30 20.16 -19.07
N ALA A 65 -10.57 20.88 -17.98
CA ALA A 65 -10.85 22.31 -18.02
C ALA A 65 -9.66 23.14 -18.53
N GLU A 66 -8.42 22.69 -18.26
CA GLU A 66 -7.17 23.28 -18.78
C GLU A 66 -6.89 22.92 -20.25
N GLY A 67 -7.73 22.07 -20.87
CA GLY A 67 -7.68 21.74 -22.30
C GLY A 67 -6.98 20.42 -22.64
N ALA A 68 -6.71 19.56 -21.65
CA ALA A 68 -6.22 18.21 -21.92
C ALA A 68 -7.26 17.38 -22.69
N ASP A 69 -6.80 16.48 -23.56
CA ASP A 69 -7.68 15.51 -24.22
C ASP A 69 -8.25 14.55 -23.17
N PRO A 70 -9.58 14.43 -23.02
CA PRO A 70 -10.20 13.47 -22.11
C PRO A 70 -9.72 12.03 -22.31
N ASN A 71 -9.29 11.65 -23.52
CA ASN A 71 -8.76 10.30 -23.80
C ASN A 71 -7.29 10.11 -23.36
N SER A 72 -6.61 11.20 -22.99
CA SER A 72 -5.26 11.16 -22.44
C SER A 72 -5.23 11.09 -20.92
N ILE A 73 -6.37 11.04 -20.25
CA ILE A 73 -6.47 10.93 -18.80
C ILE A 73 -7.39 9.77 -18.48
N ILE A 74 -6.86 8.76 -17.79
CA ILE A 74 -7.64 7.58 -17.39
C ILE A 74 -7.49 7.34 -15.90
N PHE A 75 -8.49 6.70 -15.31
CA PHE A 75 -8.39 6.23 -13.95
C PHE A 75 -7.70 4.87 -13.85
N GLN A 76 -7.03 4.63 -12.74
CA GLN A 76 -6.42 3.32 -12.44
C GLN A 76 -7.47 2.21 -12.49
N SER A 77 -8.70 2.48 -12.01
CA SER A 77 -9.83 1.56 -12.09
C SER A 77 -10.29 1.23 -13.52
N GLU A 78 -9.95 2.07 -14.50
CA GLU A 78 -10.30 1.93 -15.91
C GLU A 78 -9.24 1.14 -16.70
N VAL A 79 -8.04 0.92 -16.15
CA VAL A 79 -6.95 0.17 -16.83
C VAL A 79 -7.42 -1.21 -17.30
N LYS A 80 -8.29 -1.87 -16.54
CA LYS A 80 -8.89 -3.16 -16.90
C LYS A 80 -9.69 -3.14 -18.21
N ASN A 81 -10.21 -1.98 -18.61
CA ASN A 81 -10.94 -1.81 -19.87
C ASN A 81 -9.98 -1.81 -21.08
N TYR A 82 -8.72 -1.42 -20.86
CA TYR A 82 -7.69 -1.38 -21.89
C TYR A 82 -6.88 -2.67 -21.96
N VAL A 83 -6.78 -3.40 -20.85
CA VAL A 83 -6.14 -4.72 -20.77
C VAL A 83 -7.13 -5.73 -20.21
N PRO A 84 -8.16 -6.12 -20.99
CA PRO A 84 -9.11 -7.12 -20.53
C PRO A 84 -8.42 -8.47 -20.39
N ARG A 85 -8.70 -9.15 -19.28
CA ARG A 85 -8.29 -10.54 -19.07
C ARG A 85 -9.11 -11.44 -20.00
N GLN A 86 -8.44 -12.31 -20.74
CA GLN A 86 -9.05 -13.24 -21.69
C GLN A 86 -9.18 -14.63 -21.06
N ASP A 87 -10.21 -15.37 -21.47
CA ASP A 87 -10.41 -16.74 -21.01
C ASP A 87 -9.24 -17.63 -21.45
N GLY A 88 -8.62 -18.31 -20.49
CA GLY A 88 -7.45 -19.16 -20.73
C GLY A 88 -6.10 -18.44 -20.72
N ASP A 89 -6.06 -17.15 -20.38
CA ASP A 89 -4.79 -16.42 -20.21
C ASP A 89 -3.91 -17.06 -19.13
N SER A 90 -2.67 -17.38 -19.51
CA SER A 90 -1.63 -17.60 -18.51
C SER A 90 -1.31 -16.27 -17.80
N PRO A 91 -0.89 -16.31 -16.52
CA PRO A 91 -0.44 -15.10 -15.81
C PRO A 91 0.66 -14.34 -16.57
N THR A 92 1.55 -15.06 -17.25
CA THR A 92 2.65 -14.50 -18.03
C THR A 92 2.17 -13.74 -19.26
N ASP A 93 1.21 -14.30 -20.00
CA ASP A 93 0.67 -13.67 -21.21
C ASP A 93 -0.13 -12.41 -20.87
N PHE A 94 -0.87 -12.45 -19.76
CA PHE A 94 -1.55 -11.28 -19.21
C PHE A 94 -0.55 -10.20 -18.79
N ALA A 95 0.48 -10.55 -18.01
CA ALA A 95 1.51 -9.61 -17.57
C ALA A 95 2.24 -8.94 -18.75
N LYS A 96 2.56 -9.72 -19.79
CA LYS A 96 3.18 -9.20 -21.01
C LYS A 96 2.29 -8.16 -21.71
N ARG A 97 1.01 -8.48 -21.95
CA ARG A 97 0.06 -7.53 -22.57
C ARG A 97 -0.19 -6.30 -21.72
N TYR A 98 -0.24 -6.47 -20.40
CA TYR A 98 -0.33 -5.35 -19.47
C TYR A 98 0.84 -4.39 -19.66
N VAL A 99 2.08 -4.89 -19.58
CA VAL A 99 3.29 -4.07 -19.75
C VAL A 99 3.35 -3.41 -21.12
N GLU A 100 3.03 -4.13 -22.20
CA GLU A 100 3.01 -3.57 -23.55
C GLU A 100 1.99 -2.45 -23.70
N THR A 101 0.78 -2.62 -23.14
CA THR A 101 -0.27 -1.60 -23.17
C THR A 101 0.12 -0.37 -22.36
N MET A 102 0.65 -0.55 -21.16
CA MET A 102 1.11 0.54 -20.30
C MET A 102 2.25 1.33 -20.97
N LYS A 103 3.21 0.66 -21.60
CA LYS A 103 4.27 1.32 -22.37
C LYS A 103 3.70 2.14 -23.53
N ALA A 104 2.72 1.61 -24.26
CA ALA A 104 2.08 2.32 -25.34
C ALA A 104 1.31 3.56 -24.85
N MET A 105 0.62 3.47 -23.72
CA MET A 105 -0.05 4.60 -23.06
C MET A 105 0.94 5.69 -22.64
N ILE A 106 2.02 5.32 -21.96
CA ILE A 106 3.09 6.25 -21.57
C ILE A 106 3.69 6.92 -22.80
N GLY A 107 3.96 6.15 -23.87
CA GLY A 107 4.48 6.68 -25.13
C GLY A 107 3.54 7.66 -25.84
N ARG A 108 2.23 7.62 -25.53
CA ARG A 108 1.21 8.57 -26.02
C ARG A 108 0.95 9.74 -25.06
N GLY A 109 1.64 9.77 -23.91
CA GLY A 109 1.44 10.80 -22.89
C GLY A 109 0.16 10.63 -22.07
N VAL A 110 -0.40 9.40 -21.99
CA VAL A 110 -1.58 9.13 -21.16
C VAL A 110 -1.20 9.25 -19.68
N SER A 111 -1.95 10.08 -18.95
CA SER A 111 -1.88 10.21 -17.50
C SER A 111 -2.85 9.25 -16.84
N ILE A 112 -2.34 8.43 -15.91
CA ILE A 112 -3.14 7.46 -15.16
C ILE A 112 -3.26 7.97 -13.73
N LEU A 113 -4.48 8.33 -13.34
CA LEU A 113 -4.76 8.88 -12.02
C LEU A 113 -5.21 7.77 -11.07
N ASN A 114 -4.58 7.69 -9.89
CA ASN A 114 -4.93 6.69 -8.89
C ASN A 114 -6.25 7.05 -8.20
N ASP A 115 -7.35 6.45 -8.66
CA ASP A 115 -8.67 6.59 -8.07
C ASP A 115 -9.08 5.40 -7.17
N GLN A 116 -8.19 4.41 -7.04
CA GLN A 116 -8.47 3.17 -6.32
C GLN A 116 -7.99 3.20 -4.87
N CYS A 117 -7.13 4.16 -4.52
CA CYS A 117 -6.73 4.36 -3.13
C CYS A 117 -7.63 5.43 -2.49
N THR A 118 -7.92 5.28 -1.21
CA THR A 118 -8.60 6.31 -0.40
C THR A 118 -7.68 6.88 0.68
N ALA A 119 -6.47 6.33 0.81
CA ALA A 119 -5.49 6.66 1.84
C ALA A 119 -4.05 6.50 1.34
N ASP A 120 -3.10 7.13 2.04
CA ASP A 120 -1.71 6.71 2.01
C ASP A 120 -1.61 5.31 2.60
N MET A 121 -1.32 4.32 1.76
CA MET A 121 -1.22 2.92 2.18
C MET A 121 0.13 2.68 2.83
N VAL A 122 0.16 2.59 4.15
CA VAL A 122 1.30 2.04 4.88
C VAL A 122 0.97 0.58 5.21
N PRO A 123 1.87 -0.38 4.91
CA PRO A 123 1.66 -1.77 5.30
C PRO A 123 1.52 -1.87 6.82
N CYS A 124 0.32 -2.19 7.30
CA CYS A 124 0.06 -2.44 8.73
C CYS A 124 0.04 -3.93 9.08
N GLY A 125 -0.32 -4.78 8.11
CA GLY A 125 -0.44 -6.21 8.28
C GLY A 125 0.75 -6.95 7.69
N PHE A 126 1.38 -7.81 8.49
CA PHE A 126 2.54 -8.60 8.09
C PHE A 126 2.22 -10.08 8.29
N GLU A 127 2.22 -10.85 7.21
CA GLU A 127 2.00 -12.30 7.26
C GLU A 127 3.31 -13.04 7.01
N THR A 128 3.73 -13.85 7.97
CA THR A 128 4.90 -14.72 7.85
C THR A 128 4.55 -16.00 7.07
N THR A 129 5.56 -16.72 6.60
CA THR A 129 5.39 -17.96 5.80
C THR A 129 4.68 -19.10 6.54
N ASP A 130 4.70 -19.08 7.88
CA ASP A 130 3.94 -19.98 8.76
C ASP A 130 2.52 -19.49 9.08
N ARG A 131 2.04 -18.46 8.35
CA ARG A 131 0.68 -17.87 8.43
C ARG A 131 0.37 -17.16 9.74
N ARG A 132 1.39 -16.70 10.46
CA ARG A 132 1.19 -15.81 11.60
C ARG A 132 1.02 -14.40 11.08
N PHE A 133 0.04 -13.70 11.63
CA PHE A 133 -0.32 -12.35 11.20
C PHE A 133 -0.01 -11.36 12.31
N PHE A 134 0.71 -10.30 11.97
CA PHE A 134 1.08 -9.23 12.87
C PHE A 134 0.43 -7.93 12.41
N ASP A 135 -0.29 -7.27 13.30
CA ASP A 135 -0.92 -5.99 13.08
C ASP A 135 -0.15 -4.89 13.82
N LEU A 136 0.51 -4.03 13.05
CA LEU A 136 1.17 -2.82 13.51
C LEU A 136 0.47 -1.56 13.00
N GLY A 137 -0.80 -1.68 12.60
CA GLY A 137 -1.62 -0.56 12.17
C GLY A 137 -2.02 0.39 13.30
N PRO A 138 -2.73 1.48 12.97
CA PRO A 138 -3.29 2.38 13.97
C PRO A 138 -4.17 1.63 14.97
N GLY A 139 -4.04 1.96 16.25
CA GLY A 139 -4.77 1.27 17.32
C GLY A 139 -4.17 -0.07 17.76
N SER A 140 -3.13 -0.58 17.07
CA SER A 140 -2.35 -1.73 17.54
C SER A 140 -1.58 -1.46 18.84
N GLY A 141 -1.34 -0.18 19.16
CA GLY A 141 -0.47 0.25 20.25
C GLY A 141 1.02 0.24 19.89
N ALA A 142 1.38 0.00 18.62
CA ALA A 142 2.75 0.12 18.14
C ALA A 142 3.22 1.58 18.15
N THR A 143 4.48 1.79 18.52
CA THR A 143 5.19 3.06 18.31
C THR A 143 5.84 3.10 16.91
N LYS A 144 6.20 4.31 16.45
CA LYS A 144 6.93 4.47 15.18
C LYS A 144 8.25 3.71 15.16
N ARG A 145 8.96 3.66 16.30
CA ARG A 145 10.18 2.84 16.45
C ARG A 145 9.90 1.35 16.26
N GLU A 146 8.88 0.83 16.94
CA GLU A 146 8.52 -0.59 16.86
C GLU A 146 8.09 -0.99 15.46
N PHE A 147 7.35 -0.12 14.76
CA PHE A 147 7.01 -0.34 13.36
C PHE A 147 8.25 -0.45 12.47
N ARG A 148 9.23 0.44 12.66
CA ARG A 148 10.50 0.44 11.90
C ARG A 148 11.32 -0.81 12.18
N GLU A 149 11.56 -1.12 13.46
CA GLU A 149 12.32 -2.29 13.88
C GLU A 149 11.65 -3.60 13.44
N PHE A 150 10.32 -3.69 13.53
CA PHE A 150 9.57 -4.85 13.06
C PHE A 150 9.69 -4.99 11.54
N SER A 151 9.52 -3.91 10.79
CA SER A 151 9.61 -3.92 9.32
C SER A 151 10.99 -4.37 8.85
N GLN A 152 12.06 -3.91 9.52
CA GLN A 152 13.42 -4.35 9.23
C GLN A 152 13.60 -5.84 9.52
N TRP A 153 13.20 -6.30 10.71
CA TRP A 153 13.24 -7.72 11.08
C TRP A 153 12.43 -8.58 10.10
N PHE A 154 11.23 -8.15 9.73
CA PHE A 154 10.34 -8.86 8.82
C PHE A 154 10.93 -8.94 7.41
N SER A 155 11.57 -7.89 6.92
CA SER A 155 12.26 -7.89 5.62
C SER A 155 13.41 -8.90 5.61
N GLU A 156 14.25 -8.90 6.65
CA GLU A 156 15.37 -9.85 6.77
C GLU A 156 14.90 -11.31 6.82
N VAL A 157 13.82 -11.57 7.54
CA VAL A 157 13.21 -12.90 7.65
C VAL A 157 12.58 -13.34 6.32
N SER A 158 11.86 -12.43 5.65
CA SER A 158 11.20 -12.70 4.37
C SER A 158 12.19 -12.99 3.25
N GLU A 159 13.31 -12.25 3.18
CA GLU A 159 14.35 -12.46 2.17
C GLU A 159 15.09 -13.79 2.32
N LYS A 160 15.27 -14.25 3.57
CA LYS A 160 16.04 -15.47 3.86
C LYS A 160 15.22 -16.75 3.75
N GLY A 161 13.89 -16.65 3.61
CA GLY A 161 12.99 -17.79 3.35
C GLY A 161 13.03 -18.91 4.40
N GLN A 162 13.55 -18.64 5.60
CA GLN A 162 13.68 -19.59 6.70
C GLN A 162 12.57 -19.37 7.74
N MET A 163 12.15 -20.46 8.40
CA MET A 163 11.35 -20.38 9.63
C MET A 163 12.24 -19.77 10.72
N TYR A 164 12.05 -18.49 11.02
CA TYR A 164 12.66 -17.85 12.17
C TYR A 164 11.71 -17.88 13.37
N GLU A 165 12.28 -18.08 14.55
CA GLU A 165 11.55 -17.86 15.79
C GLU A 165 11.20 -16.37 15.90
N VAL A 166 9.91 -16.08 16.09
CA VAL A 166 9.43 -14.71 16.25
C VAL A 166 9.89 -14.19 17.60
N PRO A 167 10.69 -13.11 17.65
CA PRO A 167 11.12 -12.49 18.90
C PRO A 167 9.93 -12.18 19.81
N GLU A 168 10.06 -12.45 21.12
CA GLU A 168 8.97 -12.25 22.09
C GLU A 168 8.38 -10.84 22.05
N LYS A 169 9.21 -9.82 21.78
CA LYS A 169 8.78 -8.42 21.67
C LYS A 169 7.74 -8.18 20.56
N TRP A 170 7.65 -9.04 19.55
CA TRP A 170 6.70 -8.94 18.43
C TRP A 170 5.40 -9.71 18.67
N LEU A 171 5.38 -10.64 19.62
CA LEU A 171 4.19 -11.46 19.91
C LEU A 171 2.99 -10.62 20.35
N LYS A 172 3.21 -9.45 20.94
CA LYS A 172 2.13 -8.53 21.32
C LYS A 172 1.35 -7.95 20.12
N PHE A 173 1.94 -7.96 18.93
CA PHE A 173 1.30 -7.52 17.68
C PHE A 173 0.67 -8.67 16.91
N GLU A 174 0.87 -9.92 17.34
CA GLU A 174 0.25 -11.07 16.71
C GLU A 174 -1.26 -11.02 16.92
N LYS A 175 -2.00 -11.13 15.82
CA LYS A 175 -3.46 -11.22 15.81
C LYS A 175 -3.89 -12.52 15.13
N PRO A 176 -5.08 -13.05 15.48
CA PRO A 176 -5.71 -14.04 14.64
C PRO A 176 -5.79 -13.48 13.23
N HIS A 177 -5.42 -14.30 12.25
CA HIS A 177 -5.50 -13.91 10.85
C HIS A 177 -6.92 -13.37 10.56
N PRO A 178 -7.06 -12.18 9.94
CA PRO A 178 -8.37 -11.66 9.58
C PRO A 178 -9.07 -12.72 8.75
N ARG A 179 -10.21 -13.23 9.24
CA ARG A 179 -11.06 -14.12 8.45
C ARG A 179 -11.63 -13.25 7.34
N GLU A 180 -11.46 -13.66 6.09
CA GLU A 180 -12.26 -13.14 4.98
C GLU A 180 -13.74 -13.25 5.39
N ILE A 181 -14.42 -12.11 5.56
CA ILE A 181 -15.87 -12.03 5.76
C ILE A 181 -16.51 -11.84 4.39
#